data_AF-A0A6L8LJE5-F1
#
_entry.id   AF-A0A6L8LJE5-F1
#
_cell.length_a   1.000
_cell.length_b   1.000
_cell.length_c   1.000
_cell.angle_alpha   90.00
_cell.angle_beta   90.00
_cell.angle_gamma   90.00
#
_symmetry.space_group_name_H-M   'P 1'
#
loop_
_entity.id
_entity.type
_entity.pdbx_description
1 polymer ?
#
loop_
_entity_poly.entity_id
_entity_poly.type
_entity_poly.pdbx_seq_one_letter_code
_entity_poly.pdbx_strand_id
1 'polypeptide(L)'
;MTGFTLPIPVIETERLILRGQKESDLDALAARDYGARHFGLTAPISYIVPDNARSKALAERLGARFEREGAVMGHACHVYRHPKAEAV
;
A
#
# COMPACT_ATOMS: atom_id res chain seq x y z
N MET A 1 15.46 -6.66 -17.79
CA MET A 1 14.05 -6.22 -17.77
C MET A 1 14.04 -4.70 -17.76
N THR A 2 13.72 -4.10 -18.90
CA THR A 2 13.81 -2.64 -19.10
C THR A 2 12.47 -2.03 -18.67
N GLY A 3 12.44 -1.29 -17.56
CA GLY A 3 11.24 -0.62 -17.07
C GLY A 3 10.79 0.48 -18.03
N PHE A 4 9.49 0.53 -18.32
CA PHE A 4 8.89 1.56 -19.16
C PHE A 4 8.45 2.74 -18.29
N THR A 5 9.07 3.91 -18.49
CA THR A 5 8.70 5.13 -17.74
C THR A 5 7.64 5.89 -18.50
N LEU A 6 6.39 5.84 -18.02
CA LEU A 6 5.33 6.74 -18.48
C LEU A 6 5.58 8.16 -17.91
N PRO A 7 5.65 9.21 -18.74
CA PRO A 7 5.79 10.59 -18.27
C PRO A 7 4.44 11.09 -17.71
N ILE A 8 4.01 10.53 -16.58
CA ILE A 8 2.77 10.95 -15.93
C ILE A 8 3.02 12.30 -15.23
N PRO A 9 2.29 13.36 -15.59
CA PRO A 9 2.47 14.67 -14.97
C PRO A 9 2.05 14.62 -13.48
N VAL A 10 2.83 15.28 -12.64
CA VAL A 10 2.47 15.56 -11.25
C VAL A 10 1.80 16.92 -11.21
N ILE A 11 0.56 16.98 -10.74
CA ILE A 11 -0.18 18.23 -10.56
C ILE A 11 -0.04 18.63 -9.11
N GLU A 12 0.57 19.78 -8.86
CA GLU A 12 0.74 20.35 -7.54
C GLU A 12 -0.18 21.56 -7.37
N THR A 13 -0.85 21.64 -6.24
CA THR A 13 -1.69 22.76 -5.82
C THR A 13 -1.33 23.14 -4.39
N GLU A 14 -1.85 24.27 -3.89
CA GLU A 14 -1.61 24.72 -2.52
C GLU A 14 -2.01 23.70 -1.43
N ARG A 15 -2.95 22.79 -1.75
CA ARG A 15 -3.52 21.84 -0.77
C ARG A 15 -3.30 20.38 -1.11
N LEU A 16 -2.91 20.05 -2.34
CA LEU A 16 -2.88 18.67 -2.84
C LEU A 16 -1.80 18.47 -3.91
N ILE A 17 -1.14 17.30 -3.86
CA ILE A 17 -0.26 16.78 -4.91
C ILE A 17 -0.95 15.56 -5.51
N LEU A 18 -1.28 15.63 -6.81
CA LEU A 18 -1.81 14.52 -7.58
C LEU A 18 -0.69 13.95 -8.46
N ARG A 19 -0.41 12.66 -8.29
CA ARG A 19 0.59 11.94 -9.09
C ARG A 19 0.02 10.62 -9.59
N GLY A 20 0.55 10.14 -10.70
CA GLY A 20 0.25 8.80 -11.21
C GLY A 20 0.55 7.69 -10.20
N GLN A 21 -0.20 6.59 -10.33
CA GLN A 21 0.21 5.32 -9.73
C GLN A 21 1.49 4.84 -10.42
N LYS A 22 2.39 4.20 -9.66
CA LYS A 22 3.59 3.58 -10.27
C LYS A 22 3.27 2.11 -10.51
N GLU A 23 3.89 1.52 -11.53
CA GLU A 23 3.71 0.10 -11.88
C GLU A 23 3.83 -0.84 -10.68
N SER A 24 4.73 -0.54 -9.73
CA SER A 24 4.90 -1.29 -8.48
C SER A 24 3.70 -1.29 -7.52
N ASP A 25 2.68 -0.46 -7.73
CA ASP A 25 1.41 -0.52 -6.99
C ASP A 25 0.48 -1.63 -7.49
N LEU A 26 0.57 -1.94 -8.78
CA LEU A 26 -0.44 -2.75 -9.47
C LEU A 26 -0.52 -4.16 -8.88
N ASP A 27 0.62 -4.78 -8.62
CA ASP A 27 0.70 -6.13 -8.06
C ASP A 27 0.02 -6.20 -6.67
N ALA A 28 0.26 -5.19 -5.83
CA ALA A 28 -0.31 -5.14 -4.49
C ALA A 28 -1.82 -4.86 -4.51
N LEU A 29 -2.29 -4.02 -5.45
CA LEU A 29 -3.73 -3.79 -5.66
C LEU A 29 -4.43 -5.04 -6.17
N ALA A 30 -3.84 -5.73 -7.15
CA ALA A 30 -4.38 -6.97 -7.72
C ALA A 30 -4.46 -8.08 -6.66
N ALA A 31 -3.42 -8.23 -5.83
CA ALA A 31 -3.43 -9.19 -4.74
C ALA A 31 -4.53 -8.89 -3.70
N ARG A 32 -4.74 -7.60 -3.37
CA ARG A 32 -5.80 -7.18 -2.44
C ARG A 32 -7.20 -7.43 -3.00
N ASP A 33 -7.44 -7.10 -4.28
CA ASP A 33 -8.71 -7.38 -4.95
C ASP A 33 -8.99 -8.89 -5.00
N TYR A 34 -8.00 -9.68 -5.42
CA TYR A 34 -8.13 -11.13 -5.48
C TYR A 34 -8.45 -11.72 -4.11
N GLY A 35 -7.74 -11.28 -3.06
CA GLY A 35 -7.97 -11.74 -1.70
C GLY A 35 -9.35 -11.37 -1.15
N ALA A 36 -9.85 -10.18 -1.48
CA ALA A 36 -11.21 -9.79 -1.11
C ALA A 36 -12.26 -10.67 -1.80
N ARG A 37 -12.13 -10.88 -3.12
CA ARG A 37 -13.10 -11.63 -3.94
C ARG A 37 -13.13 -13.13 -3.65
N HIS A 38 -11.96 -13.74 -3.42
CA HIS A 38 -11.86 -15.20 -3.36
C HIS A 38 -11.67 -15.74 -1.93
N PHE A 39 -11.14 -14.93 -1.01
CA PHE A 39 -10.83 -15.36 0.36
C PHE A 39 -11.57 -14.55 1.44
N GLY A 40 -12.41 -13.58 1.05
CA GLY A 40 -13.12 -12.71 2.00
C GLY A 40 -12.20 -11.75 2.78
N LEU A 41 -10.94 -11.60 2.37
CA LEU A 41 -9.95 -10.75 3.02
C LEU A 41 -10.15 -9.28 2.65
N THR A 42 -11.25 -8.69 3.13
CA THR A 42 -11.69 -7.34 2.73
C THR A 42 -10.92 -6.21 3.40
N ALA A 43 -10.24 -6.43 4.54
CA ALA A 43 -9.49 -5.40 5.24
C ALA A 43 -8.15 -5.93 5.78
N PRO A 44 -7.18 -6.23 4.90
CA PRO A 44 -5.89 -6.78 5.31
C PRO A 44 -5.05 -5.77 6.09
N ILE A 45 -4.09 -6.29 6.85
CA ILE A 45 -3.03 -5.51 7.50
C ILE A 45 -1.66 -5.89 6.92
N SER A 46 -0.72 -4.96 6.94
CA SER A 46 0.68 -5.21 6.60
C SER A 46 1.55 -5.03 7.83
N TYR A 47 2.38 -6.03 8.12
CA TYR A 47 3.48 -5.93 9.08
C TYR A 47 4.73 -5.48 8.34
N ILE A 48 5.32 -4.37 8.77
CA ILE A 48 6.48 -3.77 8.09
C ILE A 48 7.56 -3.49 9.14
N VAL A 49 8.79 -3.92 8.90
CA VAL A 49 9.90 -3.59 9.81
C VAL A 49 10.10 -2.06 9.91
N PRO A 50 10.44 -1.51 11.08
CA PRO A 50 10.48 -0.06 11.30
C PRO A 50 11.39 0.69 10.33
N ASP A 51 12.51 0.11 9.91
CA ASP A 51 13.46 0.86 9.07
C ASP A 51 13.17 0.77 7.56
N ASN A 52 12.15 -0.01 7.15
CA ASN A 52 11.82 -0.18 5.74
C ASN A 52 10.91 0.95 5.22
N ALA A 53 11.53 2.12 4.96
CA ALA A 53 10.86 3.29 4.43
C ALA A 53 10.14 3.04 3.08
N ARG A 54 10.69 2.16 2.22
CA ARG A 54 10.11 1.84 0.92
C ARG A 54 8.75 1.15 1.05
N SER A 55 8.65 0.13 1.91
CA SER A 55 7.40 -0.58 2.13
C SER A 55 6.37 0.28 2.87
N LYS A 56 6.80 1.14 3.80
CA LYS A 56 5.92 2.12 4.46
C LYS A 56 5.29 3.07 3.44
N ALA A 57 6.10 3.67 2.58
CA ALA A 57 5.63 4.56 1.53
C ALA A 57 4.69 3.86 0.53
N LEU A 58 4.96 2.59 0.20
CA LEU A 58 4.05 1.78 -0.62
C LEU A 58 2.71 1.55 0.10
N ALA A 59 2.71 1.14 1.36
CA ALA A 59 1.49 0.89 2.12
C ALA A 59 0.61 2.16 2.20
N GLU A 60 1.22 3.30 2.54
CA GLU A 60 0.52 4.59 2.59
C GLU A 60 -0.06 4.99 1.24
N ARG A 61 0.69 4.77 0.17
CA ARG A 61 0.27 5.02 -1.22
C ARG A 61 -0.90 4.15 -1.67
N LEU A 62 -1.00 2.93 -1.15
CA LEU A 62 -2.14 2.02 -1.35
C LEU A 62 -3.35 2.36 -0.43
N GLY A 63 -3.26 3.46 0.31
CA GLY A 63 -4.31 3.95 1.20
C GLY A 63 -4.22 3.41 2.61
N ALA A 64 -3.22 2.59 2.95
CA ALA A 64 -3.08 2.09 4.31
C ALA A 64 -2.73 3.22 5.29
N ARG A 65 -3.04 2.99 6.57
CA ARG A 65 -2.71 3.90 7.66
C ARG A 65 -1.94 3.15 8.73
N PHE A 66 -0.92 3.79 9.30
CA PHE A 66 -0.25 3.27 10.49
C PHE A 66 -1.29 3.13 11.61
N GLU A 67 -1.38 1.94 12.19
CA GLU A 67 -2.31 1.63 13.27
C GLU A 67 -1.60 1.56 14.61
N ARG A 68 -0.52 0.79 14.68
CA ARG A 68 0.26 0.59 15.92
C ARG A 68 1.62 -0.04 15.64
N GLU A 69 2.48 0.04 16.64
CA GLU A 69 3.67 -0.80 16.73
C GLU A 69 3.30 -2.19 17.27
N GLY A 70 4.11 -3.19 16.95
CA GLY A 70 3.94 -4.54 17.44
C GLY A 70 5.19 -5.39 17.22
N ALA A 71 5.08 -6.68 17.55
CA ALA A 71 6.13 -7.63 17.26
C ALA A 71 5.54 -8.90 16.64
N VAL A 72 6.21 -9.42 15.62
CA VAL A 72 5.89 -10.73 15.01
C VAL A 72 7.09 -11.63 15.26
N MET A 73 6.88 -12.74 15.96
CA MET A 73 7.95 -13.68 16.32
C MET A 73 9.17 -12.98 16.96
N GLY A 74 8.92 -12.04 17.89
CA GLY A 74 9.97 -11.28 18.58
C GLY A 74 10.60 -10.14 17.77
N HIS A 75 10.24 -9.95 16.50
CA HIS A 75 10.78 -8.89 15.66
C HIS A 75 9.84 -7.69 15.64
N ALA A 76 10.36 -6.50 15.97
CA ALA A 76 9.61 -5.26 15.93
C ALA A 76 9.05 -4.98 14.53
N CYS A 77 7.81 -4.52 14.46
CA CYS A 77 7.13 -4.17 13.22
C CYS A 77 6.09 -3.08 13.45
N HIS A 78 5.80 -2.35 12.39
CA HIS A 78 4.71 -1.40 12.30
C HIS A 78 3.55 -2.07 11.58
N VAL A 79 2.36 -1.96 12.16
CA VAL A 79 1.12 -2.48 11.58
C VAL A 79 0.45 -1.38 10.79
N TYR A 80 0.27 -1.59 9.50
CA TYR A 80 -0.48 -0.71 8.61
C TYR A 80 -1.81 -1.36 8.23
N ARG A 81 -2.94 -0.69 8.49
CA ARG A 81 -4.28 -1.14 8.11
C ARG A 81 -4.67 -0.60 6.76
N HIS A 82 -5.06 -1.49 5.84
CA HIS A 82 -5.56 -1.12 4.53
C HIS A 82 -7.05 -0.73 4.59
N PRO A 83 -7.51 0.15 3.70
CA PRO A 83 -8.93 0.46 3.60
C PRO A 83 -9.71 -0.79 3.21
N LYS A 84 -10.94 -0.89 3.73
CA LYS A 84 -11.84 -1.98 3.41
C LYS A 84 -12.11 -1.96 1.91
N ALA A 85 -11.88 -3.08 1.24
CA ALA A 85 -12.36 -3.29 -0.12
C ALA A 85 -13.89 -3.31 -0.09
N GLU A 86 -14.52 -2.46 -0.88
CA GLU A 86 -15.96 -2.59 -1.14
C GLU A 86 -16.16 -3.89 -1.91
N ALA A 87 -16.98 -4.79 -1.36
CA ALA A 87 -17.38 -5.98 -2.08
C ALA A 87 -18.32 -5.52 -3.21
N VAL A 88 -17.87 -5.66 -4.46
CA VAL A 88 -18.71 -5.52 -5.65
C VAL A 88 -19.42 -6.83 -5.89
#